data_AF-C8W4U4-F1
#
_entry.id   AF-C8W4U4-F1
#
_cell.length_a   1.000
_cell.length_b   1.000
_cell.length_c   1.000
_cell.angle_alpha   90.00
_cell.angle_beta   90.00
_cell.angle_gamma   90.00
#
_symmetry.space_group_name_H-M   'P 1'
#
loop_
_entity.id
_entity.type
_entity.pdbx_description
1 polymer ?
#
loop_
_entity_poly.entity_id
_entity_poly.type
_entity_poly.pdbx_seq_one_letter_code
_entity_poly.pdbx_strand_id
1 'polypeptide(L)'
;MVKLSLNDKGFTLVELLIALALISLVIVLSYTLYFYSFNSFNIGTSQANLQQNARLVDEELEKWLRNAGELEISSENKTGYDGTLKLENNTFLSNDKAITDNSISDVQFKINKESGKPILLYKILCKNGAQEYEFNNQILLNNVLISVFDSSYNNYRSLKDFALYYKKDMIQPATSVQYALTIDIEGQGSTNPSSGDHYYYDDTEILLEVTPASGWEFVKWVINDADVTNPKPTINMNKNITAKVYFAEITQPPVTKQYSLVVSSEGQGIIEPSNGNHAYDDGTLVSLSATPVSGWEFVKWVIDGVDYTNPNHTVTMDANKTAKAYFTIKLNFPWVDINGDGFYNQGSGDLKLTVDQLRKGSYKTNGKLFIPADVGKIEMNNWSNRFLDWEADKGIYVGVDIENTQNFSASMVSNEGDITFAQGVNVTIKTSSLTIKSATGNINATNAKIQTINGGSFLKLEAKGLIDVSGNNTLIQSQGSCLTITSTGNSVNVRNAKIATTNGGSLLKIQAYDKIYIEGANIIHNGSYQLIGEAVN
;
A
#
# COMPACT_ATOMS: atom_id res chain seq x y z
N MET A 1 64.31 60.43 8.12
CA MET A 1 65.51 59.57 8.31
C MET A 1 65.04 58.19 8.73
N VAL A 2 64.97 57.25 7.78
CA VAL A 2 64.98 55.81 8.06
C VAL A 2 66.24 55.31 7.40
N LYS A 3 67.27 55.04 8.21
CA LYS A 3 68.55 54.47 7.77
C LYS A 3 68.28 53.03 7.32
N LEU A 4 68.19 52.81 6.00
CA LEU A 4 68.49 51.49 5.43
C LEU A 4 69.98 51.26 5.64
N SER A 5 70.36 50.43 6.62
CA SER A 5 71.73 49.94 6.70
C SER A 5 71.95 49.02 5.51
N LEU A 6 72.53 49.54 4.44
CA LEU A 6 73.21 48.69 3.47
C LEU A 6 74.39 48.08 4.23
N ASN A 7 74.22 46.83 4.64
CA ASN A 7 75.27 46.04 5.21
C ASN A 7 76.26 45.79 4.06
N ASP A 8 77.37 46.52 4.02
CA ASP A 8 78.47 46.41 3.03
C ASP A 8 79.25 45.08 3.17
N LYS A 9 78.56 43.99 3.50
CA LYS A 9 79.10 42.64 3.39
C LYS A 9 78.87 42.21 1.96
N GLY A 10 79.87 42.44 1.11
CA GLY A 10 79.90 41.87 -0.24
C GLY A 10 79.67 40.35 -0.17
N PHE A 11 79.07 39.78 -1.22
CA PHE A 11 78.84 38.35 -1.28
C PHE A 11 80.15 37.59 -1.08
N THR A 12 80.15 36.63 -0.16
CA THR A 12 81.29 35.72 -0.06
C THR A 12 81.33 34.84 -1.31
N LEU A 13 82.53 34.46 -1.74
CA LEU A 13 82.70 33.57 -2.90
C LEU A 13 81.88 32.27 -2.73
N VAL A 14 81.75 31.79 -1.50
CA VAL A 14 80.97 30.59 -1.16
C VAL A 14 79.47 30.80 -1.40
N GLU A 15 78.90 31.94 -0.99
CA GLU A 15 77.49 32.25 -1.23
C GLU A 15 77.17 32.38 -2.72
N LEU A 16 78.07 33.00 -3.50
CA LEU A 16 77.91 33.10 -4.95
C LEU A 16 77.95 31.71 -5.61
N LEU A 17 78.87 30.84 -5.18
CA LEU A 17 78.97 29.47 -5.70
C LEU A 17 77.73 28.64 -5.35
N ILE A 18 77.20 28.76 -4.13
CA ILE A 18 75.96 28.07 -3.72
C ILE A 18 74.77 28.60 -4.53
N ALA A 19 74.64 29.91 -4.70
CA ALA A 19 73.56 30.50 -5.49
C ALA A 19 73.61 30.03 -6.95
N LEU A 20 74.80 30.02 -7.57
CA LEU A 20 74.98 29.52 -8.94
C LEU A 20 74.66 28.01 -9.05
N ALA A 21 75.04 27.21 -8.06
CA ALA A 21 74.71 25.79 -8.01
C ALA A 21 73.21 25.53 -7.84
N LEU A 22 72.51 26.34 -7.05
CA LEU A 22 71.06 26.25 -6.90
C LEU A 22 70.33 26.70 -8.16
N ILE A 23 70.78 27.79 -8.80
CA ILE A 23 70.21 28.27 -10.06
C ILE A 23 70.40 27.22 -11.16
N SER A 24 71.57 26.61 -11.27
CA SER A 24 71.81 25.55 -12.25
C SER A 24 70.92 24.33 -12.01
N LEU A 25 70.75 23.92 -10.74
CA LEU A 25 69.83 22.84 -10.37
C LEU A 25 68.38 23.16 -10.76
N VAL A 26 67.91 24.37 -10.47
CA VAL A 26 66.55 24.82 -10.82
C VAL A 26 66.36 24.88 -12.33
N ILE A 27 67.35 25.36 -13.09
CA ILE A 27 67.31 25.38 -14.55
C ILE A 27 67.23 23.96 -15.11
N VAL A 28 68.04 23.03 -14.61
CA VAL A 28 68.00 21.63 -15.03
C VAL A 28 66.63 21.01 -14.76
N LEU A 29 66.08 21.18 -13.54
CA LEU A 29 64.74 20.68 -13.19
C LEU A 29 63.63 21.30 -14.05
N SER A 30 63.73 22.60 -14.34
CA SER A 30 62.75 23.28 -15.19
C SER A 30 62.81 22.77 -16.63
N TYR A 31 64.02 22.54 -17.15
CA TYR A 31 64.22 22.02 -18.50
C TYR A 31 63.75 20.57 -18.66
N THR A 32 63.99 19.71 -17.66
CA THR A 32 63.48 18.33 -17.67
C THR A 32 61.96 18.29 -17.63
N LEU A 33 61.33 19.11 -16.80
CA LEU A 33 59.87 19.22 -16.72
C LEU A 33 59.25 19.72 -18.04
N TYR A 34 59.85 20.75 -18.64
CA TYR A 34 59.42 21.28 -19.94
C TYR A 34 59.50 20.21 -21.03
N PHE A 35 60.65 19.54 -21.15
CA PHE A 35 60.86 18.52 -22.19
C PHE A 35 59.92 17.32 -22.00
N TYR A 36 59.73 16.86 -20.76
CA TYR A 36 58.78 15.81 -20.44
C TYR A 36 57.35 16.21 -20.83
N SER A 37 56.91 17.41 -20.46
CA SER A 37 55.56 17.91 -20.75
C SER A 37 55.32 18.06 -22.24
N PHE A 38 56.29 18.62 -22.97
CA PHE A 38 56.20 18.79 -24.43
C PHE A 38 56.14 17.44 -25.15
N ASN A 39 56.98 16.48 -24.77
CA ASN A 39 56.93 15.14 -25.34
C ASN A 39 55.62 14.42 -25.02
N SER A 40 55.13 14.54 -23.78
CA SER A 40 53.84 13.97 -23.37
C SER A 40 52.68 14.56 -24.17
N PHE A 41 52.65 15.88 -24.36
CA PHE A 41 51.65 16.56 -25.17
C PHE A 41 51.68 16.11 -26.63
N ASN A 42 52.88 15.98 -27.22
CA ASN A 42 53.04 15.53 -28.60
C ASN A 42 52.62 14.06 -28.77
N ILE A 43 52.93 13.19 -27.81
CA ILE A 43 52.47 11.80 -27.78
C ILE A 43 50.94 11.75 -27.71
N GLY A 44 50.34 12.50 -26.79
CA GLY A 44 48.89 12.57 -26.62
C GLY A 44 48.17 13.08 -27.87
N THR A 45 48.68 14.15 -28.49
CA THR A 45 48.12 14.71 -29.72
C THR A 45 48.26 13.73 -30.89
N SER A 46 49.42 13.09 -31.04
CA SER A 46 49.62 12.07 -32.07
C SER A 46 48.64 10.91 -31.88
N GLN A 47 48.47 10.41 -30.66
CA GLN A 47 47.53 9.32 -30.37
C GLN A 47 46.08 9.70 -30.67
N ALA A 48 45.66 10.93 -30.35
CA ALA A 48 44.33 11.42 -30.67
C ALA A 48 44.06 11.48 -32.18
N ASN A 49 45.05 11.93 -32.96
CA ASN A 49 44.94 11.96 -34.43
C ASN A 49 44.83 10.54 -35.02
N LEU A 50 45.61 9.57 -34.52
CA LEU A 50 45.50 8.17 -34.97
C LEU A 50 44.11 7.58 -34.71
N GLN A 51 43.51 7.90 -33.55
CA GLN A 51 42.15 7.47 -33.20
C GLN A 51 41.10 8.13 -34.09
N GLN A 52 41.23 9.43 -34.38
CA GLN A 52 40.33 10.14 -35.28
C GLN A 52 40.38 9.56 -36.69
N ASN A 53 41.58 9.31 -37.24
CA ASN A 53 41.72 8.74 -38.58
C ASN A 53 41.15 7.31 -38.66
N ALA A 54 41.34 6.49 -37.61
CA ALA A 54 40.69 5.17 -37.55
C ALA A 54 39.16 5.28 -37.60
N ARG A 55 38.59 6.24 -36.87
CA ARG A 55 37.15 6.48 -36.87
C ARG A 55 36.61 6.96 -38.22
N LEU A 56 37.35 7.82 -38.93
CA LEU A 56 36.95 8.26 -40.27
C LEU A 56 36.90 7.08 -41.26
N VAL A 57 37.84 6.15 -41.15
CA VAL A 57 37.84 4.92 -41.96
C VAL A 57 36.66 4.01 -41.59
N ASP A 58 36.39 3.84 -40.29
CA ASP A 58 35.23 3.09 -39.78
C ASP A 58 33.91 3.63 -40.35
N GLU A 59 33.71 4.95 -40.29
CA GLU A 59 32.51 5.62 -40.80
C GLU A 59 32.35 5.43 -42.32
N GLU A 60 33.43 5.49 -43.11
CA GLU A 60 33.36 5.27 -44.56
C GLU A 60 33.13 3.78 -44.92
N LEU A 61 33.74 2.84 -44.19
CA LEU A 61 33.45 1.41 -44.36
C LEU A 61 31.98 1.11 -44.07
N GLU A 62 31.45 1.60 -42.95
CA GLU A 62 30.05 1.36 -42.58
C GLU A 62 29.08 1.99 -43.59
N LYS A 63 29.33 3.25 -43.96
CA LYS A 63 28.48 4.02 -44.89
C LYS A 63 28.29 3.32 -46.24
N TRP A 64 29.35 2.74 -46.79
CA TRP A 64 29.29 2.15 -48.13
C TRP A 64 29.03 0.65 -48.12
N LEU A 65 29.49 -0.09 -47.11
CA LEU A 65 29.44 -1.55 -47.13
C LEU A 65 28.18 -2.13 -46.46
N ARG A 66 27.59 -1.46 -45.46
CA ARG A 66 26.43 -2.00 -44.71
C ARG A 66 25.26 -2.40 -45.61
N ASN A 67 24.98 -1.58 -46.63
CA ASN A 67 23.88 -1.78 -47.59
C ASN A 67 24.36 -1.88 -49.04
N ALA A 68 25.63 -2.28 -49.28
CA ALA A 68 26.10 -2.54 -50.62
C ALA A 68 25.30 -3.70 -51.25
N GLY A 69 24.79 -3.53 -52.48
CA GLY A 69 24.10 -4.58 -53.21
C GLY A 69 25.05 -5.64 -53.76
N GLU A 70 26.28 -5.24 -54.07
CA GLU A 70 27.36 -6.13 -54.48
C GLU A 70 28.67 -5.66 -53.85
N LEU A 71 29.50 -6.60 -53.41
CA LEU A 71 30.85 -6.33 -52.90
C LEU A 71 31.84 -7.30 -53.56
N GLU A 72 32.86 -6.77 -54.21
CA GLU A 72 33.98 -7.53 -54.76
C GLU A 72 35.29 -7.05 -54.10
N ILE A 73 36.21 -8.00 -53.91
CA ILE A 73 37.52 -7.75 -53.32
C ILE A 73 38.57 -8.22 -54.33
N SER A 74 39.43 -7.31 -54.78
CA SER A 74 40.31 -7.58 -55.92
C SER A 74 41.63 -6.83 -55.78
N SER A 75 42.72 -7.48 -56.20
CA SER A 75 44.05 -6.86 -56.35
C SER A 75 44.21 -6.16 -57.70
N GLU A 76 43.32 -6.45 -58.65
CA GLU A 76 43.24 -5.80 -59.95
C GLU A 76 42.17 -4.71 -59.95
N ASN A 77 42.39 -3.66 -60.74
CA ASN A 77 41.41 -2.59 -60.92
C ASN A 77 40.12 -3.11 -61.58
N LYS A 78 38.98 -2.88 -60.93
CA LYS A 78 37.66 -3.27 -61.43
C LYS A 78 36.89 -2.07 -61.96
N THR A 79 36.12 -2.30 -63.02
CA THR A 79 35.19 -1.33 -63.61
C THR A 79 33.76 -1.83 -63.47
N GLY A 80 32.77 -0.93 -63.54
CA GLY A 80 31.36 -1.28 -63.39
C GLY A 80 30.85 -1.34 -61.95
N TYR A 81 31.63 -0.87 -60.98
CA TYR A 81 31.24 -0.65 -59.59
C TYR A 81 30.93 0.84 -59.34
N ASP A 82 30.08 1.14 -58.36
CA ASP A 82 29.69 2.52 -58.01
C ASP A 82 30.75 3.24 -57.17
N GLY A 83 31.63 2.47 -56.52
CA GLY A 83 32.69 3.03 -55.70
C GLY A 83 33.76 2.01 -55.31
N THR A 84 34.83 2.53 -54.75
CA THR A 84 36.02 1.79 -54.31
C THR A 84 36.52 2.28 -52.97
N LEU A 85 36.96 1.38 -52.09
CA LEU A 85 37.67 1.68 -50.86
C LEU A 85 39.04 1.00 -50.92
N LYS A 86 40.11 1.78 -50.78
CA LYS A 86 41.48 1.28 -50.94
C LYS A 86 42.46 2.03 -50.04
N LEU A 87 43.62 1.43 -49.82
CA LEU A 87 44.72 2.03 -49.05
C LEU A 87 45.91 2.30 -49.98
N GLU A 88 46.32 3.55 -50.11
CA GLU A 88 47.49 3.93 -50.91
C GLU A 88 48.39 4.84 -50.08
N ASN A 89 49.70 4.54 -50.01
CA ASN A 89 50.70 5.35 -49.29
C ASN A 89 50.32 5.67 -47.82
N ASN A 90 49.72 4.70 -47.12
CA ASN A 90 49.18 4.83 -45.76
C ASN A 90 48.04 5.85 -45.61
N THR A 91 47.39 6.21 -46.71
CA THR A 91 46.17 7.02 -46.76
C THR A 91 45.01 6.14 -47.16
N PHE A 92 43.90 6.21 -46.44
CA PHE A 92 42.67 5.55 -46.86
C PHE A 92 41.92 6.43 -47.87
N LEU A 93 41.57 5.85 -49.01
CA LEU A 93 40.83 6.51 -50.09
C LEU A 93 39.45 5.87 -50.21
N SER A 94 38.44 6.73 -50.28
CA SER A 94 37.07 6.38 -50.63
C SER A 94 36.74 7.06 -51.96
N ASN A 95 36.45 6.25 -52.98
CA ASN A 95 36.19 6.70 -54.35
C ASN A 95 37.28 7.64 -54.88
N ASP A 96 38.55 7.23 -54.72
CA ASP A 96 39.76 8.00 -55.07
C ASP A 96 39.94 9.33 -54.33
N LYS A 97 39.10 9.63 -53.33
CA LYS A 97 39.26 10.78 -52.44
C LYS A 97 39.96 10.35 -51.15
N ALA A 98 41.05 11.03 -50.80
CA ALA A 98 41.71 10.86 -49.52
C ALA A 98 40.77 11.24 -48.36
N ILE A 99 40.57 10.30 -47.43
CA ILE A 99 39.73 10.46 -46.24
C ILE A 99 40.58 10.75 -45.01
N THR A 100 41.77 10.15 -44.95
CA THR A 100 42.73 10.32 -43.86
C THR A 100 43.98 11.04 -44.34
N ASP A 101 44.88 11.37 -43.40
CA ASP A 101 46.28 11.64 -43.72
C ASP A 101 47.08 10.31 -43.87
N ASN A 102 48.41 10.39 -43.95
CA ASN A 102 49.31 9.25 -44.11
C ASN A 102 49.55 8.46 -42.79
N SER A 103 48.51 8.29 -41.96
CA SER A 103 48.62 7.58 -40.67
C SER A 103 48.04 6.18 -40.66
N ILE A 104 47.39 5.70 -41.72
CA ILE A 104 46.76 4.38 -41.76
C ILE A 104 47.78 3.35 -42.23
N SER A 105 48.40 2.65 -41.28
CA SER A 105 49.43 1.67 -41.58
C SER A 105 48.87 0.41 -42.25
N ASP A 106 47.62 0.03 -41.98
CA ASP A 106 46.90 -1.03 -42.70
C ASP A 106 45.40 -0.97 -42.41
N VAL A 107 44.59 -1.54 -43.29
CA VAL A 107 43.19 -1.90 -43.00
C VAL A 107 43.02 -3.35 -43.41
N GLN A 108 42.69 -4.19 -42.44
CA GLN A 108 42.57 -5.62 -42.64
C GLN A 108 41.12 -6.06 -42.48
N PHE A 109 40.66 -7.02 -43.27
CA PHE A 109 39.30 -7.54 -43.18
C PHE A 109 39.24 -9.05 -43.33
N LYS A 110 38.20 -9.65 -42.75
CA LYS A 110 37.81 -11.05 -42.96
C LYS A 110 36.30 -11.18 -42.89
N ILE A 111 35.77 -12.27 -43.41
CA ILE A 111 34.34 -12.57 -43.40
C ILE A 111 34.08 -13.68 -42.38
N ASN A 112 33.12 -13.44 -41.48
CA ASN A 112 32.55 -14.46 -40.61
C ASN A 112 31.08 -14.72 -40.99
N LYS A 113 30.53 -15.81 -40.47
CA LYS A 113 29.16 -16.25 -40.71
C LYS A 113 28.38 -16.27 -39.40
N GLU A 114 27.26 -15.56 -39.36
CA GLU A 114 26.31 -15.63 -38.25
C GLU A 114 24.92 -15.85 -38.84
N SER A 115 24.27 -16.96 -38.48
CA SER A 115 22.93 -17.32 -38.96
C SER A 115 22.75 -17.25 -40.49
N GLY A 116 23.79 -17.61 -41.25
CA GLY A 116 23.77 -17.61 -42.72
C GLY A 116 24.04 -16.26 -43.40
N LYS A 117 24.22 -15.18 -42.63
CA LYS A 117 24.56 -13.85 -43.16
C LYS A 117 26.07 -13.56 -43.04
N PRO A 118 26.67 -12.85 -44.03
CA PRO A 118 28.06 -12.42 -43.95
C PRO A 118 28.24 -11.22 -43.00
N ILE A 119 29.19 -11.36 -42.08
CA ILE A 119 29.67 -10.27 -41.24
C ILE A 119 31.12 -9.97 -41.64
N LEU A 120 31.37 -8.73 -42.04
CA LEU A 120 32.71 -8.22 -42.32
C LEU A 120 33.34 -7.77 -41.01
N LEU A 121 34.37 -8.47 -40.54
CA LEU A 121 35.20 -8.03 -39.43
C LEU A 121 36.42 -7.31 -39.99
N TYR A 122 36.76 -6.15 -39.45
CA TYR A 122 37.92 -5.40 -39.89
C TYR A 122 38.72 -4.82 -38.74
N LYS A 123 40.00 -4.60 -39.04
CA LYS A 123 40.99 -3.95 -38.19
C LYS A 123 41.57 -2.76 -38.92
N ILE A 124 41.71 -1.63 -38.24
CA ILE A 124 42.35 -0.44 -38.76
C ILE A 124 43.59 -0.21 -37.92
N LEU A 125 44.75 -0.38 -38.55
CA LEU A 125 46.06 -0.18 -37.94
C LEU A 125 46.53 1.22 -38.31
N CYS A 126 46.80 2.04 -37.31
CA CYS A 126 47.27 3.40 -37.46
C CYS A 126 48.67 3.52 -36.85
N LYS A 127 49.55 4.29 -37.50
CA LYS A 127 50.91 4.54 -37.02
C LYS A 127 51.40 5.93 -37.40
N ASN A 128 51.98 6.63 -36.43
CA ASN A 128 52.72 7.88 -36.65
C ASN A 128 53.99 7.89 -35.80
N GLY A 129 55.14 7.69 -36.43
CA GLY A 129 56.42 7.50 -35.75
C GLY A 129 56.40 6.24 -34.87
N ALA A 130 56.61 6.43 -33.57
CA ALA A 130 56.57 5.35 -32.57
C ALA A 130 55.17 5.10 -31.97
N GLN A 131 54.19 5.95 -32.27
CA GLN A 131 52.82 5.78 -31.77
C GLN A 131 52.04 4.87 -32.71
N GLU A 132 51.30 3.93 -32.12
CA GLU A 132 50.48 2.95 -32.83
C GLU A 132 49.08 2.90 -32.19
N TYR A 133 48.07 2.65 -33.01
CA TYR A 133 46.70 2.47 -32.57
C TYR A 133 46.01 1.41 -33.45
N GLU A 134 45.32 0.46 -32.81
CA GLU A 134 44.53 -0.56 -33.50
C GLU A 134 43.06 -0.39 -33.11
N PHE A 135 42.21 -0.27 -34.12
CA PHE A 135 40.76 -0.26 -33.98
C PHE A 135 40.17 -1.52 -34.61
N ASN A 136 39.20 -2.16 -33.96
CA ASN A 136 38.56 -3.38 -34.43
C ASN A 136 37.04 -3.18 -34.42
N ASN A 137 36.36 -3.53 -35.51
CA ASN A 137 34.90 -3.45 -35.58
C ASN A 137 34.34 -4.48 -36.59
N GLN A 138 33.01 -4.57 -36.68
CA GLN A 138 32.31 -5.47 -37.57
C GLN A 138 31.07 -4.82 -38.19
N ILE A 139 30.78 -5.19 -39.45
CA ILE A 139 29.60 -4.73 -40.19
C ILE A 139 28.82 -5.96 -40.69
N LEU A 140 27.53 -6.03 -40.39
CA LEU A 140 26.61 -6.94 -41.05
C LEU A 140 26.33 -6.40 -42.46
N LEU A 141 26.62 -7.20 -43.50
CA LEU A 141 26.36 -6.84 -44.88
C LEU A 141 24.93 -7.27 -45.23
N ASN A 142 23.99 -6.32 -45.29
CA ASN A 142 22.56 -6.63 -45.36
C ASN A 142 22.13 -7.27 -46.68
N ASN A 143 22.75 -6.83 -47.79
CA ASN A 143 22.31 -7.17 -49.15
C ASN A 143 23.32 -8.07 -49.90
N VAL A 144 24.49 -8.36 -49.31
CA VAL A 144 25.51 -9.22 -49.91
C VAL A 144 25.30 -10.66 -49.46
N LEU A 145 25.25 -11.61 -50.39
CA LEU A 145 25.13 -13.03 -50.08
C LEU A 145 26.48 -13.59 -49.59
N ILE A 146 26.45 -14.46 -48.57
CA ILE A 146 27.66 -15.10 -48.04
C ILE A 146 28.42 -15.93 -49.08
N SER A 147 27.73 -16.45 -50.10
CA SER A 147 28.31 -17.25 -51.18
C SER A 147 29.28 -16.48 -52.07
N VAL A 148 29.28 -15.15 -52.01
CA VAL A 148 30.25 -14.29 -52.71
C VAL A 148 31.66 -14.47 -52.13
N PHE A 149 31.79 -14.87 -50.86
CA PHE A 149 33.06 -15.04 -50.19
C PHE A 149 33.45 -16.51 -50.10
N ASP A 150 34.55 -16.87 -50.76
CA ASP A 150 35.16 -18.19 -50.63
C ASP A 150 35.91 -18.36 -49.28
N SER A 151 36.47 -19.55 -49.04
CA SER A 151 37.22 -19.86 -47.82
C SER A 151 38.45 -18.98 -47.61
N SER A 152 38.89 -18.28 -48.66
CA SER A 152 40.07 -17.44 -48.63
C SER A 152 39.84 -16.19 -47.76
N TYR A 153 38.57 -15.75 -47.61
CA TYR A 153 38.18 -14.63 -46.75
C TYR A 153 37.98 -14.98 -45.27
N ASN A 154 38.21 -16.23 -44.85
CA ASN A 154 38.12 -16.62 -43.45
C ASN A 154 39.28 -16.04 -42.60
N ASN A 155 40.38 -15.66 -43.24
CA ASN A 155 41.54 -15.02 -42.61
C ASN A 155 41.62 -13.55 -42.98
N TYR A 156 42.29 -12.75 -42.14
CA TYR A 156 42.50 -11.33 -42.41
C TYR A 156 43.29 -11.12 -43.71
N ARG A 157 42.79 -10.19 -44.53
CA ARG A 157 43.40 -9.71 -45.77
C ARG A 157 43.64 -8.22 -45.66
N SER A 158 44.75 -7.74 -46.22
CA SER A 158 45.17 -6.33 -46.14
C SER A 158 44.71 -5.53 -47.35
N LEU A 159 44.21 -4.31 -47.13
CA LEU A 159 43.94 -3.35 -48.21
C LEU A 159 45.22 -2.78 -48.86
N LYS A 160 46.42 -3.18 -48.41
CA LYS A 160 47.65 -2.93 -49.17
C LYS A 160 47.73 -3.76 -50.44
N ASP A 161 47.16 -4.96 -50.38
CA ASP A 161 47.24 -5.94 -51.46
C ASP A 161 45.95 -5.95 -52.32
N PHE A 162 44.86 -5.39 -51.79
CA PHE A 162 43.53 -5.45 -52.39
C PHE A 162 42.76 -4.13 -52.23
N ALA A 163 41.77 -3.92 -53.09
CA ALA A 163 40.75 -2.90 -52.93
C ALA A 163 39.36 -3.55 -52.78
N LEU A 164 38.45 -2.84 -52.10
CA LEU A 164 37.04 -3.19 -51.97
C LEU A 164 36.24 -2.39 -53.01
N TYR A 165 35.53 -3.08 -53.89
CA TYR A 165 34.66 -2.49 -54.90
C TYR A 165 33.21 -2.77 -54.56
N TYR A 166 32.37 -1.75 -54.50
CA TYR A 166 30.96 -1.91 -54.14
C TYR A 166 30.03 -1.34 -55.19
N LYS A 167 28.89 -2.02 -55.39
CA LYS A 167 27.71 -1.42 -56.02
C LYS A 167 26.76 -0.99 -54.93
N LYS A 168 26.24 0.22 -55.06
CA LYS A 168 25.07 0.64 -54.29
C LYS A 168 23.95 -0.33 -54.62
N ASP A 169 23.10 -0.62 -53.64
CA ASP A 169 21.91 -1.40 -53.89
C ASP A 169 21.11 -0.74 -55.02
N MET A 170 21.13 -1.35 -56.20
CA MET A 170 20.20 -0.99 -57.25
C MET A 170 18.88 -1.61 -56.83
N ILE A 171 18.13 -0.86 -56.03
CA ILE A 171 16.69 -0.90 -56.17
C ILE A 171 16.43 -0.43 -57.61
N GLN A 172 16.50 -1.37 -58.57
CA GLN A 172 15.60 -1.32 -59.70
C GLN A 172 14.25 -1.02 -59.04
N PRO A 173 13.50 0.04 -59.42
CA PRO A 173 12.12 0.04 -59.03
C PRO A 173 11.62 -1.30 -59.57
N ALA A 174 11.36 -2.26 -58.65
CA ALA A 174 10.33 -3.24 -58.90
C ALA A 174 9.24 -2.41 -59.58
N THR A 175 8.75 -2.83 -60.74
CA THR A 175 7.49 -2.27 -61.22
C THR A 175 6.60 -2.38 -60.01
N SER A 176 6.36 -1.24 -59.37
CA SER A 176 5.96 -1.26 -57.98
C SER A 176 4.47 -1.44 -58.11
N VAL A 177 4.08 -2.71 -58.23
CA VAL A 177 2.69 -3.08 -58.37
C VAL A 177 2.09 -2.67 -57.05
N GLN A 178 1.42 -1.53 -57.09
CA GLN A 178 0.62 -1.08 -55.97
C GLN A 178 -0.75 -1.72 -56.12
N TYR A 179 -1.22 -2.23 -55.01
CA TYR A 179 -2.60 -2.66 -54.89
C TYR A 179 -3.38 -1.63 -54.08
N ALA A 180 -4.62 -1.41 -54.50
CA ALA A 180 -5.55 -0.56 -53.79
C ALA A 180 -6.09 -1.32 -52.57
N LEU A 181 -6.00 -0.72 -51.39
CA LEU A 181 -6.77 -1.06 -50.21
C LEU A 181 -7.88 -0.02 -50.06
N THR A 182 -9.12 -0.42 -50.28
CA THR A 182 -10.30 0.44 -50.09
C THR A 182 -10.94 0.13 -48.74
N ILE A 183 -10.98 1.11 -47.84
CA ILE A 183 -11.57 0.98 -46.51
C ILE A 183 -12.90 1.74 -46.44
N ASP A 184 -13.97 1.01 -46.11
CA ASP A 184 -15.30 1.58 -45.90
C ASP A 184 -15.78 1.32 -44.46
N ILE A 185 -16.61 2.21 -43.94
CA ILE A 185 -17.13 2.17 -42.58
C ILE A 185 -18.66 2.17 -42.63
N GLU A 186 -19.27 1.17 -41.99
CA GLU A 186 -20.70 1.15 -41.71
C GLU A 186 -20.93 1.29 -40.20
N GLY A 187 -21.58 2.38 -39.78
CA GLY A 187 -21.73 2.77 -38.38
C GLY A 187 -20.82 3.95 -37.98
N GLN A 188 -20.60 4.16 -36.68
CA GLN A 188 -19.73 5.24 -36.18
C GLN A 188 -18.45 4.71 -35.53
N GLY A 189 -17.32 5.18 -36.03
CA GLY A 189 -15.99 4.83 -35.56
C GLY A 189 -14.92 5.33 -36.52
N SER A 190 -13.68 4.96 -36.27
CA SER A 190 -12.55 5.21 -37.16
C SER A 190 -11.74 3.94 -37.37
N THR A 191 -10.94 3.94 -38.43
CA THR A 191 -10.04 2.85 -38.78
C THR A 191 -8.62 3.39 -38.96
N ASN A 192 -7.63 2.50 -38.85
CA ASN A 192 -6.27 2.75 -39.28
C ASN A 192 -5.81 1.58 -40.18
N PRO A 193 -5.51 1.80 -41.47
CA PRO A 193 -5.60 3.06 -42.21
C PRO A 193 -7.01 3.67 -42.22
N SER A 194 -7.11 4.99 -42.39
CA SER A 194 -8.41 5.69 -42.37
C SER A 194 -9.33 5.22 -43.49
N SER A 195 -10.64 5.47 -43.39
CA SER A 195 -11.55 5.21 -44.53
C SER A 195 -11.08 5.93 -45.80
N GLY A 196 -11.27 5.29 -46.94
CA GLY A 196 -10.85 5.75 -48.26
C GLY A 196 -9.94 4.75 -48.97
N ASP A 197 -9.41 5.18 -50.11
CA ASP A 197 -8.48 4.40 -50.93
C ASP A 197 -7.03 4.67 -50.53
N HIS A 198 -6.27 3.60 -50.35
CA HIS A 198 -4.85 3.62 -50.05
C HIS A 198 -4.11 2.72 -51.02
N TYR A 199 -2.86 3.04 -51.31
CA TYR A 199 -2.05 2.29 -52.28
C TYR A 199 -0.78 1.79 -51.59
N TYR A 200 -0.59 0.47 -51.63
CA TYR A 200 0.53 -0.21 -50.99
C TYR A 200 1.23 -1.11 -51.98
N TYR A 201 2.54 -1.25 -51.83
CA TYR A 201 3.32 -2.14 -52.70
C TYR A 201 2.99 -3.61 -52.44
N ASP A 202 3.18 -4.44 -53.46
CA ASP A 202 3.11 -5.90 -53.36
C ASP A 202 3.90 -6.43 -52.15
N ASP A 203 3.36 -7.46 -51.52
CA ASP A 203 3.85 -8.09 -50.28
C ASP A 203 3.96 -7.16 -49.05
N THR A 204 3.30 -6.00 -49.06
CA THR A 204 3.16 -5.17 -47.84
C THR A 204 2.17 -5.81 -46.88
N GLU A 205 2.63 -6.18 -45.68
CA GLU A 205 1.75 -6.53 -44.56
C GLU A 205 1.18 -5.27 -43.90
N ILE A 206 -0.14 -5.21 -43.77
CA ILE A 206 -0.86 -4.10 -43.15
C ILE A 206 -1.68 -4.63 -41.99
N LEU A 207 -1.47 -4.05 -40.82
CA LEU A 207 -2.36 -4.23 -39.67
C LEU A 207 -3.53 -3.26 -39.79
N LEU A 208 -4.75 -3.78 -39.88
CA LEU A 208 -5.94 -2.95 -39.77
C LEU A 208 -6.28 -2.76 -38.29
N GLU A 209 -6.61 -1.56 -37.88
CA GLU A 209 -7.12 -1.26 -36.54
C GLU A 209 -8.45 -0.54 -36.62
N VAL A 210 -9.29 -0.73 -35.61
CA VAL A 210 -10.59 -0.08 -35.45
C VAL A 210 -10.64 0.65 -34.12
N THR A 211 -11.29 1.81 -34.12
CA THR A 211 -11.66 2.54 -32.90
C THR A 211 -13.14 2.88 -32.99
N PRO A 212 -14.03 2.13 -32.32
CA PRO A 212 -15.45 2.48 -32.27
C PRO A 212 -15.67 3.88 -31.69
N ALA A 213 -16.66 4.62 -32.19
CA ALA A 213 -17.06 5.89 -31.59
C ALA A 213 -17.75 5.67 -30.23
N SER A 214 -17.88 6.73 -29.43
CA SER A 214 -18.62 6.65 -28.17
C SER A 214 -20.05 6.14 -28.41
N GLY A 215 -20.46 5.10 -27.68
CA GLY A 215 -21.76 4.46 -27.85
C GLY A 215 -21.86 3.47 -29.01
N TRP A 216 -20.74 3.08 -29.63
CA TRP A 216 -20.68 2.08 -30.71
C TRP A 216 -19.66 0.98 -30.37
N GLU A 217 -19.86 -0.22 -30.91
CA GLU A 217 -18.95 -1.35 -30.77
C GLU A 217 -18.55 -1.95 -32.12
N PHE A 218 -17.34 -2.51 -32.20
CA PHE A 218 -16.90 -3.26 -33.38
C PHE A 218 -17.67 -4.58 -33.48
N VAL A 219 -18.27 -4.84 -34.65
CA VAL A 219 -18.96 -6.10 -34.93
C VAL A 219 -18.05 -7.06 -35.68
N LYS A 220 -17.57 -6.62 -36.85
CA LYS A 220 -16.70 -7.41 -37.74
C LYS A 220 -16.07 -6.55 -38.83
N TRP A 221 -15.03 -7.09 -39.43
CA TRP A 221 -14.57 -6.70 -40.76
C TRP A 221 -15.18 -7.63 -41.82
N VAL A 222 -15.39 -7.11 -43.02
CA VAL A 222 -15.62 -7.88 -44.24
C VAL A 222 -14.48 -7.56 -45.20
N ILE A 223 -13.58 -8.52 -45.39
CA ILE A 223 -12.38 -8.36 -46.23
C ILE A 223 -12.56 -9.25 -47.46
N ASN A 224 -12.67 -8.64 -48.64
CA ASN A 224 -12.94 -9.35 -49.91
C ASN A 224 -14.12 -10.34 -49.77
N ASP A 225 -15.26 -9.85 -49.29
CA ASP A 225 -16.50 -10.62 -49.06
C ASP A 225 -16.43 -11.73 -47.99
N ALA A 226 -15.32 -11.84 -47.24
CA ALA A 226 -15.19 -12.77 -46.13
C ALA A 226 -15.34 -12.07 -44.77
N ASP A 227 -16.15 -12.65 -43.90
CA ASP A 227 -16.31 -12.18 -42.51
C ASP A 227 -15.05 -12.46 -41.68
N VAL A 228 -14.53 -11.41 -41.05
CA VAL A 228 -13.34 -11.45 -40.18
C VAL A 228 -13.71 -10.83 -38.82
N THR A 229 -13.75 -11.66 -37.78
CA THR A 229 -14.15 -11.25 -36.42
C THR A 229 -12.99 -10.73 -35.57
N ASN A 230 -11.75 -10.90 -36.03
CA ASN A 230 -10.59 -10.29 -35.38
C ASN A 230 -10.67 -8.75 -35.57
N PRO A 231 -10.66 -7.92 -34.51
CA PRO A 231 -10.67 -6.46 -34.64
C PRO A 231 -9.37 -5.89 -35.21
N LYS A 232 -8.27 -6.66 -35.15
CA LYS A 232 -6.96 -6.28 -35.68
C LYS A 232 -6.40 -7.30 -36.67
N PRO A 233 -7.03 -7.51 -37.83
CA PRO A 233 -6.54 -8.45 -38.82
C PRO A 233 -5.32 -7.86 -39.54
N THR A 234 -4.33 -8.72 -39.79
CA THR A 234 -3.23 -8.41 -40.71
C THR A 234 -3.61 -8.91 -42.10
N ILE A 235 -3.46 -8.05 -43.11
CA ILE A 235 -3.62 -8.40 -44.52
C ILE A 235 -2.27 -8.30 -45.22
N ASN A 236 -2.01 -9.20 -46.16
CA ASN A 236 -0.87 -9.08 -47.06
C ASN A 236 -1.36 -8.56 -48.42
N MET A 237 -0.77 -7.47 -48.90
CA MET A 237 -1.16 -6.83 -50.15
C MET A 237 -0.54 -7.56 -51.34
N ASN A 238 -1.28 -8.50 -51.94
CA ASN A 238 -0.90 -9.22 -53.16
C ASN A 238 -1.93 -9.09 -54.30
N LYS A 239 -2.98 -8.31 -54.06
CA LYS A 239 -4.08 -7.93 -54.96
C LYS A 239 -4.80 -6.73 -54.38
N ASN A 240 -5.70 -6.10 -55.14
CA ASN A 240 -6.61 -5.09 -54.58
C ASN A 240 -7.48 -5.73 -53.50
N ILE A 241 -7.62 -5.05 -52.35
CA ILE A 241 -8.38 -5.51 -51.20
C ILE A 241 -9.45 -4.48 -50.85
N THR A 242 -10.69 -4.92 -50.67
CA THR A 242 -11.76 -4.13 -50.08
C THR A 242 -11.99 -4.58 -48.64
N ALA A 243 -11.89 -3.68 -47.67
CA ALA A 243 -12.12 -3.94 -46.26
C ALA A 243 -13.23 -3.03 -45.73
N LYS A 244 -14.37 -3.62 -45.38
CA LYS A 244 -15.49 -2.88 -44.78
C LYS A 244 -15.62 -3.22 -43.31
N VAL A 245 -15.56 -2.24 -42.42
CA VAL A 245 -15.83 -2.45 -40.99
C VAL A 245 -17.29 -2.15 -40.69
N TYR A 246 -17.88 -2.98 -39.83
CA TYR A 246 -19.21 -2.77 -39.28
C TYR A 246 -19.10 -2.43 -37.79
N PHE A 247 -19.65 -1.28 -37.42
CA PHE A 247 -19.92 -0.89 -36.04
C PHE A 247 -21.43 -0.97 -35.79
N ALA A 248 -21.82 -1.43 -34.61
CA ALA A 248 -23.20 -1.38 -34.15
C ALA A 248 -23.35 -0.33 -33.04
N GLU A 249 -24.46 0.40 -33.05
CA GLU A 249 -24.82 1.26 -31.92
C GLU A 249 -25.07 0.37 -30.70
N ILE A 250 -24.42 0.70 -29.59
CA ILE A 250 -24.63 0.07 -28.29
C ILE A 250 -26.01 0.54 -27.81
N THR A 251 -27.07 -0.14 -28.28
CA THR A 251 -28.48 0.20 -28.01
C THR A 251 -28.92 -0.12 -26.59
N GLN A 252 -28.03 -0.70 -25.79
CA GLN A 252 -28.19 -0.84 -24.34
C GLN A 252 -26.84 -0.53 -23.70
N PRO A 253 -26.73 0.45 -22.77
CA PRO A 253 -25.55 0.46 -21.91
C PRO A 253 -25.45 -0.93 -21.27
N PRO A 254 -24.24 -1.47 -21.03
CA PRO A 254 -24.14 -2.67 -20.23
C PRO A 254 -24.89 -2.36 -18.94
N VAL A 255 -26.01 -3.07 -18.71
CA VAL A 255 -26.69 -3.01 -17.44
C VAL A 255 -25.75 -3.75 -16.50
N THR A 256 -24.71 -3.07 -16.03
CA THR A 256 -23.90 -3.58 -14.94
C THR A 256 -24.89 -3.72 -13.81
N LYS A 257 -25.11 -4.97 -13.40
CA LYS A 257 -25.95 -5.25 -12.26
C LYS A 257 -25.28 -4.55 -11.09
N GLN A 258 -25.91 -3.49 -10.57
CA GLN A 258 -25.37 -2.77 -9.42
C GLN A 258 -25.92 -3.36 -8.14
N TYR A 259 -25.06 -3.39 -7.13
CA TYR A 259 -25.44 -3.73 -5.78
C TYR A 259 -25.21 -2.55 -4.85
N SER A 260 -26.11 -2.42 -3.89
CA SER A 260 -26.08 -1.40 -2.84
C SER A 260 -25.23 -1.91 -1.67
N LEU A 261 -24.28 -1.07 -1.23
CA LEU A 261 -23.57 -1.22 0.04
C LEU A 261 -24.04 -0.12 0.99
N VAL A 262 -24.74 -0.51 2.05
CA VAL A 262 -25.15 0.42 3.12
C VAL A 262 -24.08 0.41 4.20
N VAL A 263 -23.37 1.53 4.34
CA VAL A 263 -22.31 1.71 5.34
C VAL A 263 -22.83 2.57 6.48
N SER A 264 -22.58 2.13 7.71
CA SER A 264 -22.89 2.89 8.92
C SER A 264 -21.78 2.75 9.97
N SER A 265 -21.74 3.64 10.95
CA SER A 265 -20.90 3.52 12.13
C SER A 265 -21.67 3.73 13.42
N GLU A 266 -21.20 3.10 14.48
CA GLU A 266 -21.63 3.34 15.86
C GLU A 266 -20.41 3.68 16.71
N GLY A 267 -20.49 4.76 17.49
CA GLY A 267 -19.35 5.35 18.18
C GLY A 267 -18.67 6.46 17.39
N GLN A 268 -17.52 6.95 17.86
CA GLN A 268 -16.76 8.01 17.19
C GLN A 268 -15.58 7.42 16.40
N GLY A 269 -15.65 7.54 15.08
CA GLY A 269 -14.59 7.15 14.15
C GLY A 269 -14.90 7.67 12.75
N ILE A 270 -13.86 7.79 11.93
CA ILE A 270 -13.96 8.06 10.51
C ILE A 270 -13.96 6.72 9.79
N ILE A 271 -14.88 6.52 8.85
CA ILE A 271 -14.94 5.33 8.03
C ILE A 271 -14.89 5.69 6.55
N GLU A 272 -14.38 4.77 5.75
CA GLU A 272 -14.40 4.84 4.30
C GLU A 272 -14.86 3.48 3.74
N PRO A 273 -15.88 3.43 2.85
CA PRO A 273 -16.73 4.53 2.41
C PRO A 273 -17.49 5.20 3.57
N SER A 274 -17.84 6.47 3.40
CA SER A 274 -18.54 7.24 4.44
C SER A 274 -19.94 6.68 4.71
N ASN A 275 -20.54 7.06 5.84
CA ASN A 275 -21.91 6.67 6.18
C ASN A 275 -22.89 6.99 5.04
N GLY A 276 -23.66 6.00 4.61
CA GLY A 276 -24.62 6.18 3.53
C GLY A 276 -24.84 4.91 2.70
N ASN A 277 -25.63 5.09 1.65
CA ASN A 277 -25.85 4.05 0.64
C ASN A 277 -24.97 4.35 -0.57
N HIS A 278 -24.17 3.37 -0.99
CA HIS A 278 -23.28 3.44 -2.13
C HIS A 278 -23.65 2.36 -3.13
N ALA A 279 -23.59 2.67 -4.42
CA ALA A 279 -23.87 1.71 -5.49
C ALA A 279 -22.56 1.33 -6.20
N TYR A 280 -22.36 0.04 -6.41
CA TYR A 280 -21.18 -0.52 -7.05
C TYR A 280 -21.59 -1.56 -8.10
N ASP A 281 -20.79 -1.68 -9.16
CA ASP A 281 -21.00 -2.71 -10.17
C ASP A 281 -20.71 -4.11 -9.61
N ASP A 282 -21.40 -5.13 -10.11
CA ASP A 282 -21.19 -6.55 -9.77
C ASP A 282 -19.70 -6.95 -9.90
N GLY A 283 -19.18 -7.62 -8.87
CA GLY A 283 -17.80 -8.03 -8.77
C GLY A 283 -16.82 -6.95 -8.28
N THR A 284 -17.26 -5.71 -8.05
CA THR A 284 -16.39 -4.64 -7.53
C THR A 284 -15.83 -5.00 -6.16
N LEU A 285 -14.51 -4.83 -5.97
CA LEU A 285 -13.85 -4.95 -4.67
C LEU A 285 -13.86 -3.59 -3.96
N VAL A 286 -14.64 -3.47 -2.90
CA VAL A 286 -14.76 -2.25 -2.08
C VAL A 286 -13.89 -2.37 -0.85
N SER A 287 -12.95 -1.45 -0.68
CA SER A 287 -12.11 -1.36 0.52
C SER A 287 -12.84 -0.60 1.62
N LEU A 288 -13.04 -1.27 2.75
CA LEU A 288 -13.51 -0.69 4.00
C LEU A 288 -12.31 -0.31 4.86
N SER A 289 -12.30 0.91 5.39
CA SER A 289 -11.34 1.35 6.39
C SER A 289 -12.02 2.07 7.55
N ALA A 290 -11.52 1.86 8.76
CA ALA A 290 -12.03 2.47 9.97
C ALA A 290 -10.89 3.07 10.78
N THR A 291 -10.93 4.39 10.95
CA THR A 291 -9.97 5.17 11.73
C THR A 291 -10.66 5.74 12.97
N PRO A 292 -10.36 5.24 14.18
CA PRO A 292 -10.95 5.80 15.39
C PRO A 292 -10.49 7.24 15.62
N VAL A 293 -11.38 8.09 16.14
CA VAL A 293 -11.00 9.44 16.60
C VAL A 293 -10.24 9.34 17.92
N SER A 294 -9.53 10.39 18.33
CA SER A 294 -8.80 10.40 19.62
C SER A 294 -9.70 10.01 20.80
N GLY A 295 -9.20 9.13 21.67
CA GLY A 295 -9.96 8.58 22.80
C GLY A 295 -10.94 7.46 22.42
N TRP A 296 -10.96 7.00 21.16
CA TRP A 296 -11.73 5.84 20.70
C TRP A 296 -10.80 4.77 20.10
N GLU A 297 -11.29 3.54 20.05
CA GLU A 297 -10.67 2.40 19.38
C GLU A 297 -11.69 1.72 18.47
N PHE A 298 -11.21 1.19 17.36
CA PHE A 298 -12.01 0.36 16.47
C PHE A 298 -12.18 -1.02 17.09
N VAL A 299 -13.43 -1.50 17.17
CA VAL A 299 -13.76 -2.81 17.73
C VAL A 299 -13.84 -3.85 16.61
N LYS A 300 -14.73 -3.60 15.64
CA LYS A 300 -15.02 -4.51 14.53
C LYS A 300 -15.87 -3.86 13.45
N TRP A 301 -15.82 -4.45 12.27
CA TRP A 301 -16.84 -4.34 11.23
C TRP A 301 -17.83 -5.49 11.40
N VAL A 302 -19.12 -5.22 11.20
CA VAL A 302 -20.16 -6.25 11.01
C VAL A 302 -20.62 -6.15 9.57
N ILE A 303 -20.27 -7.14 8.75
CA ILE A 303 -20.59 -7.18 7.33
C ILE A 303 -21.56 -8.33 7.11
N ASP A 304 -22.80 -8.01 6.72
CA ASP A 304 -23.90 -8.98 6.56
C ASP A 304 -24.08 -9.93 7.77
N GLY A 305 -23.88 -9.40 8.98
CA GLY A 305 -24.00 -10.15 10.24
C GLY A 305 -22.75 -10.92 10.66
N VAL A 306 -21.66 -10.85 9.90
CA VAL A 306 -20.37 -11.49 10.23
C VAL A 306 -19.38 -10.46 10.79
N ASP A 307 -18.69 -10.84 11.86
CA ASP A 307 -17.74 -9.98 12.57
C ASP A 307 -16.33 -10.02 11.95
N TYR A 308 -15.73 -8.85 11.73
CA TYR A 308 -14.35 -8.68 11.25
C TYR A 308 -13.60 -7.68 12.15
N THR A 309 -12.52 -8.13 12.79
CA THR A 309 -11.75 -7.32 13.75
C THR A 309 -10.63 -6.48 13.14
N ASN A 310 -10.35 -6.66 11.84
CA ASN A 310 -9.37 -5.82 11.13
C ASN A 310 -10.05 -4.48 10.73
N PRO A 311 -9.48 -3.32 11.10
CA PRO A 311 -10.01 -2.02 10.68
C PRO A 311 -10.04 -1.83 9.17
N ASN A 312 -9.17 -2.55 8.44
CA ASN A 312 -9.15 -2.58 6.98
C ASN A 312 -9.65 -3.93 6.47
N HIS A 313 -10.65 -3.91 5.60
CA HIS A 313 -11.23 -5.12 5.01
C HIS A 313 -11.66 -4.87 3.56
N THR A 314 -11.75 -5.91 2.74
CA THR A 314 -12.22 -5.79 1.36
C THR A 314 -13.48 -6.62 1.18
N VAL A 315 -14.50 -6.03 0.56
CA VAL A 315 -15.79 -6.66 0.29
C VAL A 315 -15.98 -6.76 -1.22
N THR A 316 -16.26 -7.96 -1.72
CA THR A 316 -16.68 -8.15 -3.11
C THR A 316 -18.18 -7.87 -3.23
N MET A 317 -18.58 -7.00 -4.15
CA MET A 317 -19.98 -6.65 -4.39
C MET A 317 -20.64 -7.64 -5.35
N ASP A 318 -21.12 -8.77 -4.81
CA ASP A 318 -21.83 -9.84 -5.55
C ASP A 318 -23.34 -9.93 -5.19
N ALA A 319 -23.78 -9.12 -4.23
CA ALA A 319 -25.15 -8.94 -3.77
C ALA A 319 -25.26 -7.58 -3.04
N ASN A 320 -26.47 -7.15 -2.68
CA ASN A 320 -26.63 -6.02 -1.76
C ASN A 320 -26.06 -6.39 -0.39
N LYS A 321 -25.27 -5.49 0.22
CA LYS A 321 -24.57 -5.74 1.48
C LYS A 321 -24.74 -4.59 2.47
N THR A 322 -24.52 -4.92 3.74
CA THR A 322 -24.49 -3.96 4.84
C THR A 322 -23.15 -4.07 5.56
N ALA A 323 -22.53 -2.93 5.88
CA ALA A 323 -21.29 -2.86 6.63
C ALA A 323 -21.46 -1.84 7.78
N LYS A 324 -21.30 -2.29 9.02
CA LYS A 324 -21.38 -1.41 10.19
C LYS A 324 -20.09 -1.45 11.01
N ALA A 325 -19.41 -0.31 11.12
CA ALA A 325 -18.23 -0.18 11.98
C ALA A 325 -18.67 0.11 13.41
N TYR A 326 -18.05 -0.57 14.37
CA TYR A 326 -18.22 -0.31 15.78
C TYR A 326 -16.93 0.26 16.34
N PHE A 327 -17.05 1.43 16.96
CA PHE A 327 -16.00 2.07 17.75
C PHE A 327 -16.43 2.08 19.20
N THR A 328 -15.47 1.92 20.11
CA THR A 328 -15.67 2.11 21.54
C THR A 328 -14.63 3.11 22.06
N ILE A 329 -14.84 3.65 23.27
CA ILE A 329 -13.87 4.55 23.87
C ILE A 329 -12.57 3.77 24.16
N LYS A 330 -11.43 4.26 23.68
CA LYS A 330 -10.10 3.73 23.98
C LYS A 330 -9.74 4.12 25.40
N LEU A 331 -9.90 3.17 26.30
CA LEU A 331 -9.58 3.35 27.70
C LEU A 331 -8.08 3.17 27.92
N ASN A 332 -7.31 4.25 27.90
CA ASN A 332 -5.90 4.23 28.32
C ASN A 332 -5.83 4.23 29.85
N PHE A 333 -5.44 3.11 30.46
CA PHE A 333 -5.19 3.02 31.90
C PHE A 333 -3.76 2.58 32.20
N PRO A 334 -2.93 3.40 32.86
CA PRO A 334 -1.72 2.92 33.51
C PRO A 334 -2.11 2.11 34.75
N TRP A 335 -1.61 0.88 34.83
CA TRP A 335 -1.83 -0.03 35.96
C TRP A 335 -1.12 0.52 37.21
N VAL A 336 -1.83 0.63 38.34
CA VAL A 336 -1.19 0.80 39.64
C VAL A 336 -1.73 -0.29 40.56
N ASP A 337 -0.85 -1.22 40.91
CA ASP A 337 -1.08 -2.22 41.95
C ASP A 337 -0.92 -1.52 43.31
N ILE A 338 -2.02 -1.18 43.97
CA ILE A 338 -2.00 -0.65 45.33
C ILE A 338 -2.50 -1.76 46.24
N ASN A 339 -1.54 -2.50 46.79
CA ASN A 339 -1.67 -3.38 47.94
C ASN A 339 -2.74 -4.48 47.82
N GLY A 340 -2.33 -5.64 47.32
CA GLY A 340 -2.59 -6.92 47.99
C GLY A 340 -4.00 -7.52 48.04
N ASP A 341 -5.07 -6.86 47.56
CA ASP A 341 -6.43 -7.43 47.68
C ASP A 341 -7.45 -7.07 46.58
N GLY A 342 -7.08 -6.32 45.54
CA GLY A 342 -8.00 -6.10 44.42
C GLY A 342 -7.39 -5.30 43.29
N PHE A 343 -7.58 -5.78 42.06
CA PHE A 343 -7.19 -5.04 40.86
C PHE A 343 -8.08 -3.79 40.75
N TYR A 344 -7.58 -2.61 41.13
CA TYR A 344 -8.26 -1.34 40.94
C TYR A 344 -7.81 -0.70 39.65
N ASN A 345 -8.76 -0.40 38.77
CA ASN A 345 -8.53 0.50 37.66
C ASN A 345 -9.22 1.84 37.96
N GLN A 346 -8.44 2.92 38.08
CA GLN A 346 -8.96 4.27 38.27
C GLN A 346 -9.26 4.90 36.93
N GLY A 347 -10.55 4.96 36.58
CA GLY A 347 -11.03 5.72 35.43
C GLY A 347 -11.25 7.19 35.78
N SER A 348 -10.87 8.09 34.87
CA SER A 348 -11.35 9.47 34.88
C SER A 348 -12.58 9.62 34.00
N GLY A 349 -13.63 10.25 34.53
CA GLY A 349 -14.91 10.45 33.85
C GLY A 349 -15.78 9.20 33.78
N ASP A 350 -16.83 9.25 32.97
CA ASP A 350 -17.78 8.15 32.86
C ASP A 350 -17.11 6.89 32.28
N LEU A 351 -17.27 5.77 32.98
CA LEU A 351 -16.67 4.48 32.64
C LEU A 351 -17.76 3.52 32.14
N LYS A 352 -17.74 3.20 30.85
CA LYS A 352 -18.57 2.15 30.25
C LYS A 352 -17.72 0.89 30.08
N LEU A 353 -18.06 -0.19 30.80
CA LEU A 353 -17.27 -1.43 30.77
C LEU A 353 -17.86 -2.47 29.81
N THR A 354 -16.98 -3.20 29.12
CA THR A 354 -17.35 -4.42 28.36
C THR A 354 -17.40 -5.64 29.27
N VAL A 355 -17.98 -6.77 28.81
CA VAL A 355 -17.99 -8.04 29.57
C VAL A 355 -16.58 -8.44 29.98
N ASP A 356 -15.64 -8.39 29.04
CA ASP A 356 -14.27 -8.86 29.29
C ASP A 356 -13.52 -7.93 30.24
N GLN A 357 -13.91 -6.67 30.32
CA GLN A 357 -13.43 -5.77 31.36
C GLN A 357 -14.07 -6.15 32.70
N LEU A 358 -15.38 -6.26 32.80
CA LEU A 358 -16.07 -6.66 34.04
C LEU A 358 -15.55 -8.01 34.61
N ARG A 359 -15.14 -8.94 33.74
CA ARG A 359 -14.47 -10.22 34.10
C ARG A 359 -13.05 -10.09 34.65
N LYS A 360 -12.45 -8.90 34.65
CA LYS A 360 -11.07 -8.67 35.12
C LYS A 360 -10.97 -8.19 36.55
N GLY A 361 -12.00 -7.58 37.14
CA GLY A 361 -11.95 -7.21 38.56
C GLY A 361 -12.86 -6.08 39.01
N SER A 362 -12.35 -5.36 40.00
CA SER A 362 -12.96 -4.20 40.66
C SER A 362 -12.67 -2.92 39.88
N TYR A 363 -13.54 -1.91 40.05
CA TYR A 363 -13.50 -0.69 39.26
C TYR A 363 -13.79 0.52 40.11
N LYS A 364 -13.00 1.58 39.93
CA LYS A 364 -13.23 2.86 40.58
C LYS A 364 -13.24 3.97 39.53
N THR A 365 -14.22 4.85 39.59
CA THR A 365 -14.27 6.03 38.72
C THR A 365 -14.78 7.27 39.46
N ASN A 366 -14.28 8.45 39.07
CA ASN A 366 -14.84 9.73 39.52
C ASN A 366 -16.04 10.22 38.67
N GLY A 367 -16.44 9.46 37.65
CA GLY A 367 -17.65 9.66 36.86
C GLY A 367 -18.74 8.65 37.18
N LYS A 368 -19.60 8.37 36.20
CA LYS A 368 -20.60 7.29 36.26
C LYS A 368 -20.00 5.97 35.83
N LEU A 369 -20.39 4.87 36.46
CA LEU A 369 -20.08 3.52 36.00
C LEU A 369 -21.29 2.93 35.26
N PHE A 370 -21.13 2.66 33.96
CA PHE A 370 -22.14 2.03 33.13
C PHE A 370 -21.78 0.57 32.86
N ILE A 371 -22.67 -0.31 33.28
CA ILE A 371 -22.64 -1.74 32.99
C ILE A 371 -23.80 -1.98 32.01
N PRO A 372 -23.56 -1.85 30.69
CA PRO A 372 -24.63 -1.80 29.68
C PRO A 372 -25.33 -3.15 29.50
N ALA A 373 -26.40 -3.20 28.70
CA ALA A 373 -27.23 -4.41 28.48
C ALA A 373 -26.84 -5.21 27.22
N ASP A 374 -26.01 -4.63 26.35
CA ASP A 374 -25.52 -5.17 25.06
C ASP A 374 -24.57 -6.38 25.21
N VAL A 375 -24.40 -6.84 26.44
CA VAL A 375 -23.33 -7.73 26.92
C VAL A 375 -23.83 -9.12 27.37
N GLY A 376 -25.12 -9.39 27.28
CA GLY A 376 -25.69 -10.72 27.58
C GLY A 376 -25.76 -11.01 29.08
N LYS A 377 -25.09 -12.08 29.55
CA LYS A 377 -25.04 -12.51 30.96
C LYS A 377 -23.60 -12.60 31.41
N ILE A 378 -23.27 -12.03 32.57
CA ILE A 378 -21.94 -12.15 33.16
C ILE A 378 -21.91 -13.40 34.03
N GLU A 379 -21.11 -14.38 33.64
CA GLU A 379 -20.82 -15.57 34.43
C GLU A 379 -19.43 -15.50 35.06
N MET A 380 -19.36 -15.55 36.39
CA MET A 380 -18.13 -15.38 37.17
C MET A 380 -17.60 -16.72 37.71
N ASN A 381 -17.32 -17.68 36.82
CA ASN A 381 -17.12 -19.10 37.21
C ASN A 381 -15.73 -19.47 37.77
N ASN A 382 -14.73 -18.56 37.76
CA ASN A 382 -13.32 -18.84 38.15
C ASN A 382 -12.74 -17.81 39.16
N TRP A 383 -13.57 -17.22 40.02
CA TRP A 383 -13.17 -16.17 40.96
C TRP A 383 -13.22 -16.64 42.43
N SER A 384 -12.49 -17.69 42.80
CA SER A 384 -12.39 -18.07 44.22
C SER A 384 -11.66 -16.98 45.03
N ASN A 385 -12.22 -16.57 46.18
CA ASN A 385 -11.63 -15.62 47.15
C ASN A 385 -11.41 -14.16 46.67
N ARG A 386 -12.16 -13.64 45.69
CA ARG A 386 -12.02 -12.23 45.25
C ARG A 386 -13.17 -11.33 45.69
N PHE A 387 -12.89 -10.16 46.25
CA PHE A 387 -13.89 -9.14 46.54
C PHE A 387 -14.20 -8.33 45.27
N LEU A 388 -15.47 -8.27 44.87
CA LEU A 388 -15.92 -7.40 43.78
C LEU A 388 -16.27 -6.03 44.36
N ASP A 389 -15.55 -4.99 43.97
CA ASP A 389 -15.82 -3.63 44.42
C ASP A 389 -15.98 -2.68 43.24
N TRP A 390 -17.16 -2.12 43.08
CA TRP A 390 -17.47 -1.14 42.06
C TRP A 390 -17.82 0.18 42.72
N GLU A 391 -16.92 1.15 42.57
CA GLU A 391 -17.06 2.48 43.15
C GLU A 391 -17.16 3.55 42.04
N ALA A 392 -18.15 4.42 42.13
CA ALA A 392 -18.34 5.51 41.17
C ALA A 392 -18.82 6.79 41.85
N ASP A 393 -18.16 7.93 41.61
CA ASP A 393 -18.60 9.16 42.24
C ASP A 393 -19.99 9.59 41.75
N LYS A 394 -20.25 9.57 40.44
CA LYS A 394 -21.47 10.19 39.86
C LYS A 394 -22.65 9.25 39.62
N GLY A 395 -22.53 7.97 39.96
CA GLY A 395 -23.62 6.99 39.88
C GLY A 395 -23.21 5.66 39.25
N ILE A 396 -24.03 4.63 39.44
CA ILE A 396 -23.84 3.30 38.84
C ILE A 396 -25.12 2.91 38.10
N TYR A 397 -24.98 2.44 36.87
CA TYR A 397 -26.06 1.86 36.08
C TYR A 397 -25.77 0.39 35.79
N VAL A 398 -26.69 -0.50 36.16
CA VAL A 398 -26.60 -1.95 35.96
C VAL A 398 -27.68 -2.40 34.97
N GLY A 399 -27.27 -2.72 33.76
CA GLY A 399 -28.14 -3.13 32.65
C GLY A 399 -28.07 -4.61 32.26
N VAL A 400 -27.25 -5.41 32.93
CA VAL A 400 -26.94 -6.80 32.55
C VAL A 400 -27.22 -7.76 33.69
N ASP A 401 -27.55 -9.01 33.35
CA ASP A 401 -27.62 -10.09 34.31
C ASP A 401 -26.23 -10.43 34.84
N ILE A 402 -26.11 -10.50 36.17
CA ILE A 402 -24.87 -10.84 36.88
C ILE A 402 -25.12 -12.15 37.61
N GLU A 403 -24.44 -13.21 37.19
CA GLU A 403 -24.50 -14.51 37.83
C GLU A 403 -23.13 -15.02 38.25
N ASN A 404 -23.09 -15.60 39.44
CA ASN A 404 -21.89 -16.16 40.01
C ASN A 404 -22.17 -17.55 40.57
N THR A 405 -21.24 -18.49 40.36
CA THR A 405 -21.31 -19.88 40.81
C THR A 405 -20.38 -20.21 41.99
N GLN A 406 -19.54 -19.27 42.45
CA GLN A 406 -18.54 -19.41 43.52
C GLN A 406 -18.77 -18.42 44.67
N ASN A 407 -18.51 -18.78 45.93
CA ASN A 407 -18.75 -17.87 47.07
C ASN A 407 -17.71 -16.73 47.13
N PHE A 408 -18.14 -15.46 46.99
CA PHE A 408 -17.30 -14.29 47.27
C PHE A 408 -18.13 -13.04 47.62
N SER A 409 -17.59 -12.05 48.34
CA SER A 409 -18.31 -10.80 48.72
C SER A 409 -18.29 -9.71 47.62
N ALA A 410 -19.38 -8.95 47.48
CA ALA A 410 -19.54 -7.92 46.47
C ALA A 410 -20.07 -6.58 47.03
N SER A 411 -19.61 -5.48 46.45
CA SER A 411 -19.91 -4.10 46.84
C SER A 411 -20.13 -3.23 45.61
N MET A 412 -21.19 -2.44 45.62
CA MET A 412 -21.48 -1.38 44.65
C MET A 412 -21.70 -0.08 45.42
N VAL A 413 -20.84 0.90 45.22
CA VAL A 413 -20.85 2.16 45.95
C VAL A 413 -20.90 3.33 44.99
N SER A 414 -21.92 4.18 45.13
CA SER A 414 -21.88 5.51 44.55
C SER A 414 -21.70 6.58 45.62
N ASN A 415 -20.69 7.44 45.45
CA ASN A 415 -20.36 8.47 46.44
C ASN A 415 -21.29 9.69 46.35
N GLU A 416 -21.73 10.07 45.14
CA GLU A 416 -22.52 11.28 44.91
C GLU A 416 -23.76 11.07 44.03
N GLY A 417 -23.96 9.88 43.44
CA GLY A 417 -25.00 9.63 42.44
C GLY A 417 -25.90 8.43 42.71
N ASP A 418 -26.86 8.24 41.81
CA ASP A 418 -27.86 7.18 41.90
C ASP A 418 -27.27 5.82 41.50
N ILE A 419 -27.79 4.74 42.10
CA ILE A 419 -27.60 3.38 41.61
C ILE A 419 -28.91 2.91 40.98
N THR A 420 -28.87 2.58 39.69
CA THR A 420 -30.07 2.19 38.92
C THR A 420 -29.86 0.84 38.26
N PHE A 421 -30.82 -0.06 38.46
CA PHE A 421 -30.92 -1.33 37.76
C PHE A 421 -31.93 -1.20 36.62
N ALA A 422 -31.57 -1.67 35.43
CA ALA A 422 -32.49 -1.69 34.30
C ALA A 422 -33.63 -2.69 34.53
N GLN A 423 -34.76 -2.46 33.87
CA GLN A 423 -35.93 -3.33 34.01
C GLN A 423 -35.62 -4.74 33.50
N GLY A 424 -36.01 -5.77 34.26
CA GLY A 424 -35.83 -7.17 33.91
C GLY A 424 -34.45 -7.75 34.25
N VAL A 425 -33.53 -6.93 34.76
CA VAL A 425 -32.18 -7.37 35.12
C VAL A 425 -32.21 -8.30 36.35
N ASN A 426 -31.50 -9.42 36.24
CA ASN A 426 -31.26 -10.39 37.31
C ASN A 426 -29.82 -10.28 37.81
N VAL A 427 -29.63 -9.65 38.96
CA VAL A 427 -28.39 -9.68 39.75
C VAL A 427 -28.48 -10.81 40.76
N THR A 428 -28.02 -12.01 40.37
CA THR A 428 -27.96 -13.18 41.24
C THR A 428 -26.51 -13.47 41.62
N ILE A 429 -26.10 -13.01 42.79
CA ILE A 429 -24.72 -13.18 43.24
C ILE A 429 -24.67 -14.33 44.25
N LYS A 430 -23.89 -15.37 43.96
CA LYS A 430 -23.50 -16.36 44.96
C LYS A 430 -22.46 -15.76 45.90
N THR A 431 -22.91 -15.05 46.91
CA THR A 431 -22.05 -14.24 47.78
C THR A 431 -22.29 -14.48 49.25
N SER A 432 -21.21 -14.38 50.04
CA SER A 432 -21.26 -14.22 51.49
C SER A 432 -21.83 -12.86 51.91
N SER A 433 -21.68 -11.79 51.13
CA SER A 433 -22.34 -10.51 51.37
C SER A 433 -22.48 -9.64 50.12
N LEU A 434 -23.63 -8.98 49.97
CA LEU A 434 -23.84 -7.97 48.94
C LEU A 434 -24.20 -6.63 49.61
N THR A 435 -23.41 -5.61 49.31
CA THR A 435 -23.72 -4.22 49.69
C THR A 435 -23.94 -3.38 48.43
N ILE A 436 -25.06 -2.67 48.39
CA ILE A 436 -25.35 -1.66 47.37
C ILE A 436 -25.63 -0.36 48.12
N LYS A 437 -24.77 0.64 47.92
CA LYS A 437 -24.80 1.88 48.67
C LYS A 437 -24.74 3.10 47.76
N SER A 438 -25.73 3.98 47.83
CA SER A 438 -25.64 5.35 47.31
C SER A 438 -25.52 6.33 48.48
N ALA A 439 -24.37 7.00 48.62
CA ALA A 439 -24.09 7.84 49.78
C ALA A 439 -24.90 9.15 49.78
N THR A 440 -25.32 9.66 48.62
CA THR A 440 -26.15 10.87 48.51
C THR A 440 -27.39 10.69 47.63
N GLY A 441 -27.38 9.74 46.70
CA GLY A 441 -28.41 9.54 45.69
C GLY A 441 -29.41 8.44 46.05
N ASN A 442 -30.15 8.01 45.04
CA ASN A 442 -31.22 7.02 45.11
C ASN A 442 -30.72 5.61 44.76
N ILE A 443 -31.49 4.59 45.14
CA ILE A 443 -31.37 3.24 44.61
C ILE A 443 -32.68 2.88 43.91
N ASN A 444 -32.63 2.62 42.60
CA ASN A 444 -33.79 2.26 41.78
C ASN A 444 -33.67 0.81 41.32
N ALA A 445 -34.47 -0.09 41.91
CA ALA A 445 -34.48 -1.53 41.63
C ALA A 445 -35.80 -1.99 40.97
N THR A 446 -36.38 -1.14 40.11
CA THR A 446 -37.68 -1.40 39.49
C THR A 446 -37.61 -2.54 38.46
N ASN A 447 -38.47 -3.55 38.61
CA ASN A 447 -38.47 -4.82 37.88
C ASN A 447 -37.12 -5.56 37.90
N ALA A 448 -36.29 -5.37 38.94
CA ALA A 448 -34.99 -6.02 39.06
C ALA A 448 -35.04 -7.17 40.09
N LYS A 449 -34.28 -8.24 39.84
CA LYS A 449 -34.08 -9.32 40.82
C LYS A 449 -32.68 -9.21 41.40
N ILE A 450 -32.56 -8.95 42.70
CA ILE A 450 -31.30 -8.86 43.44
C ILE A 450 -31.32 -9.94 44.51
N GLN A 451 -30.48 -10.95 44.33
CA GLN A 451 -30.52 -12.16 45.16
C GLN A 451 -29.12 -12.57 45.61
N THR A 452 -29.00 -12.95 46.89
CA THR A 452 -27.87 -13.76 47.38
C THR A 452 -28.29 -15.23 47.45
N ILE A 453 -27.39 -16.16 47.11
CA ILE A 453 -27.65 -17.62 47.13
C ILE A 453 -26.64 -18.39 48.01
N ASN A 454 -27.04 -19.56 48.53
CA ASN A 454 -26.22 -20.49 49.33
C ASN A 454 -25.77 -20.03 50.74
N GLY A 455 -26.65 -19.43 51.54
CA GLY A 455 -26.40 -19.19 52.98
C GLY A 455 -25.54 -17.95 53.27
N GLY A 456 -25.62 -16.92 52.42
CA GLY A 456 -24.86 -15.68 52.58
C GLY A 456 -25.10 -14.97 53.92
N SER A 457 -24.11 -14.23 54.40
CA SER A 457 -24.19 -13.44 55.64
C SER A 457 -25.20 -12.31 55.54
N PHE A 458 -25.20 -11.47 54.48
CA PHE A 458 -26.18 -10.39 54.36
C PHE A 458 -26.39 -9.82 52.94
N LEU A 459 -27.55 -9.22 52.72
CA LEU A 459 -27.87 -8.32 51.61
C LEU A 459 -28.25 -6.94 52.17
N LYS A 460 -27.61 -5.89 51.69
CA LYS A 460 -27.77 -4.53 52.19
C LYS A 460 -27.97 -3.54 51.05
N LEU A 461 -29.10 -2.83 51.08
CA LEU A 461 -29.38 -1.65 50.26
C LEU A 461 -29.35 -0.42 51.16
N GLU A 462 -28.48 0.55 50.87
CA GLU A 462 -28.37 1.79 51.63
C GLU A 462 -28.36 3.01 50.72
N ALA A 463 -29.26 3.95 50.96
CA ALA A 463 -29.28 5.21 50.25
C ALA A 463 -29.44 6.37 51.23
N LYS A 464 -28.91 7.54 50.89
CA LYS A 464 -29.41 8.78 51.51
C LYS A 464 -30.71 9.23 50.85
N GLY A 465 -30.84 9.02 49.54
CA GLY A 465 -32.03 9.29 48.75
C GLY A 465 -33.08 8.18 48.85
N LEU A 466 -34.04 8.21 47.93
CA LEU A 466 -35.12 7.25 47.82
C LEU A 466 -34.55 5.85 47.52
N ILE A 467 -35.10 4.82 48.16
CA ILE A 467 -34.94 3.44 47.68
C ILE A 467 -36.26 2.99 47.09
N ASP A 468 -36.28 2.72 45.79
CA ASP A 468 -37.46 2.24 45.06
C ASP A 468 -37.30 0.76 44.66
N VAL A 469 -38.10 -0.10 45.29
CA VAL A 469 -38.19 -1.53 45.03
C VAL A 469 -39.60 -1.81 44.51
N SER A 470 -39.82 -1.57 43.21
CA SER A 470 -41.17 -1.59 42.62
C SER A 470 -41.29 -2.47 41.38
N GLY A 471 -42.49 -2.99 41.10
CA GLY A 471 -42.81 -3.74 39.88
C GLY A 471 -42.94 -5.25 40.08
N ASN A 472 -43.84 -5.86 39.30
CA ASN A 472 -44.29 -7.25 39.43
C ASN A 472 -43.18 -8.31 39.34
N ASN A 473 -42.07 -7.97 38.68
CA ASN A 473 -40.92 -8.86 38.51
C ASN A 473 -39.79 -8.61 39.51
N THR A 474 -39.97 -7.67 40.43
CA THR A 474 -38.95 -7.28 41.40
C THR A 474 -38.84 -8.30 42.52
N LEU A 475 -37.61 -8.75 42.78
CA LEU A 475 -37.29 -9.68 43.86
C LEU A 475 -36.03 -9.22 44.58
N ILE A 476 -36.14 -8.84 45.85
CA ILE A 476 -34.97 -8.61 46.72
C ILE A 476 -34.91 -9.75 47.72
N GLN A 477 -33.93 -10.65 47.56
CA GLN A 477 -33.83 -11.86 48.38
C GLN A 477 -32.45 -12.06 48.99
N SER A 478 -32.42 -12.37 50.29
CA SER A 478 -31.23 -12.90 50.96
C SER A 478 -31.44 -14.38 51.28
N GLN A 479 -30.70 -15.29 50.65
CA GLN A 479 -30.65 -16.69 51.11
C GLN A 479 -29.59 -16.81 52.22
N GLY A 480 -29.94 -16.38 53.44
CA GLY A 480 -29.04 -16.39 54.59
C GLY A 480 -29.43 -15.33 55.64
N SER A 481 -28.48 -14.82 56.43
CA SER A 481 -28.82 -14.24 57.76
C SER A 481 -29.57 -12.90 57.71
N CYS A 482 -29.06 -11.86 57.05
CA CYS A 482 -29.65 -10.52 57.16
C CYS A 482 -30.06 -9.93 55.81
N LEU A 483 -31.20 -9.24 55.76
CA LEU A 483 -31.61 -8.34 54.68
C LEU A 483 -31.93 -6.97 55.27
N THR A 484 -31.22 -5.95 54.83
CA THR A 484 -31.47 -4.57 55.25
C THR A 484 -31.71 -3.65 54.06
N ILE A 485 -32.73 -2.81 54.15
CA ILE A 485 -33.06 -1.75 53.19
C ILE A 485 -33.18 -0.47 54.00
N THR A 486 -32.25 0.46 53.84
CA THR A 486 -32.17 1.66 54.68
C THR A 486 -32.03 2.92 53.84
N SER A 487 -33.07 3.76 53.82
CA SER A 487 -32.94 5.15 53.40
C SER A 487 -32.69 6.03 54.64
N THR A 488 -31.58 6.75 54.66
CA THR A 488 -31.18 7.59 55.81
C THR A 488 -31.61 9.05 55.69
N GLY A 489 -32.10 9.49 54.54
CA GLY A 489 -32.57 10.86 54.30
C GLY A 489 -33.83 10.97 53.46
N ASN A 490 -34.48 9.85 53.13
CA ASN A 490 -35.70 9.83 52.32
C ASN A 490 -36.58 8.62 52.69
N SER A 491 -37.53 8.31 51.79
CA SER A 491 -38.48 7.22 51.88
C SER A 491 -37.92 5.90 51.31
N VAL A 492 -38.60 4.81 51.63
CA VAL A 492 -38.45 3.49 50.97
C VAL A 492 -39.79 3.11 50.35
N ASN A 493 -39.79 2.84 49.04
CA ASN A 493 -40.96 2.35 48.31
C ASN A 493 -40.80 0.85 48.06
N VAL A 494 -41.80 0.06 48.45
CA VAL A 494 -41.92 -1.35 48.11
C VAL A 494 -43.28 -1.57 47.46
N ARG A 495 -43.34 -1.62 46.11
CA ARG A 495 -44.62 -1.69 45.39
C ARG A 495 -44.69 -2.85 44.42
N ASN A 496 -45.66 -3.75 44.56
CA ASN A 496 -45.84 -4.93 43.72
C ASN A 496 -44.57 -5.81 43.62
N ALA A 497 -43.72 -5.78 44.64
CA ALA A 497 -42.42 -6.44 44.67
C ALA A 497 -42.38 -7.57 45.70
N LYS A 498 -41.47 -8.52 45.52
CA LYS A 498 -41.21 -9.58 46.50
C LYS A 498 -39.93 -9.27 47.29
N ILE A 499 -40.03 -9.23 48.61
CA ILE A 499 -38.88 -9.12 49.51
C ILE A 499 -38.82 -10.38 50.35
N ALA A 500 -37.67 -11.05 50.41
CA ALA A 500 -37.58 -12.30 51.16
C ALA A 500 -36.24 -12.52 51.85
N THR A 501 -36.27 -13.18 53.00
CA THR A 501 -35.12 -13.92 53.51
C THR A 501 -35.49 -15.40 53.59
N THR A 502 -34.59 -16.29 53.24
CA THR A 502 -34.83 -17.75 53.30
C THR A 502 -33.67 -18.45 54.00
N ASN A 503 -33.85 -19.72 54.40
CA ASN A 503 -32.85 -20.55 55.07
C ASN A 503 -32.38 -20.04 56.46
N GLY A 504 -33.32 -19.61 57.32
CA GLY A 504 -33.01 -19.25 58.71
C GLY A 504 -32.49 -17.82 58.91
N GLY A 505 -32.93 -16.88 58.08
CA GLY A 505 -32.57 -15.46 58.20
C GLY A 505 -32.83 -14.90 59.61
N SER A 506 -31.81 -14.27 60.19
CA SER A 506 -31.82 -13.67 61.53
C SER A 506 -32.50 -12.30 61.57
N LEU A 507 -32.49 -11.53 60.47
CA LEU A 507 -33.08 -10.19 60.44
C LEU A 507 -33.56 -9.77 59.04
N LEU A 508 -34.81 -9.30 58.95
CA LEU A 508 -35.29 -8.44 57.85
C LEU A 508 -35.55 -7.04 58.40
N LYS A 509 -34.84 -6.03 57.90
CA LYS A 509 -35.00 -4.64 58.32
C LYS A 509 -35.30 -3.73 57.13
N ILE A 510 -36.39 -2.97 57.22
CA ILE A 510 -36.66 -1.85 56.32
C ILE A 510 -36.71 -0.58 57.17
N GLN A 511 -35.87 0.40 56.83
CA GLN A 511 -35.79 1.66 57.53
C GLN A 511 -35.84 2.81 56.53
N ALA A 512 -36.66 3.82 56.84
CA ALA A 512 -36.73 5.08 56.11
C ALA A 512 -36.62 6.25 57.08
N TYR A 513 -36.05 7.36 56.62
CA TYR A 513 -36.05 8.61 57.38
C TYR A 513 -37.41 9.30 57.33
N ASP A 514 -38.03 9.31 56.15
CA ASP A 514 -39.35 9.88 55.92
C ASP A 514 -40.43 8.79 56.03
N LYS A 515 -40.79 8.15 54.91
CA LYS A 515 -41.89 7.19 54.85
C LYS A 515 -41.51 5.82 54.30
N ILE A 516 -42.18 4.79 54.77
CA ILE A 516 -42.15 3.45 54.20
C ILE A 516 -43.50 3.22 53.50
N TYR A 517 -43.50 3.05 52.17
CA TYR A 517 -44.69 2.77 51.38
C TYR A 517 -44.70 1.31 50.94
N ILE A 518 -45.71 0.52 51.35
CA ILE A 518 -45.81 -0.90 51.02
C ILE A 518 -47.14 -1.17 50.32
N GLU A 519 -47.12 -1.30 49.00
CA GLU A 519 -48.36 -1.50 48.22
C GLU A 519 -48.26 -2.76 47.36
N GLY A 520 -49.18 -3.72 47.53
CA GLY A 520 -49.19 -4.94 46.71
C GLY A 520 -47.92 -5.80 46.82
N ALA A 521 -47.07 -5.57 47.83
CA ALA A 521 -45.81 -6.27 48.03
C ALA A 521 -45.99 -7.61 48.75
N ASN A 522 -45.10 -8.56 48.49
CA ASN A 522 -45.02 -9.84 49.18
C ASN A 522 -43.72 -9.93 49.99
N ILE A 523 -43.81 -9.72 51.30
CA ILE A 523 -42.65 -9.74 52.22
C ILE A 523 -42.65 -11.06 53.00
N ILE A 524 -41.58 -11.87 52.85
CA ILE A 524 -41.46 -13.21 53.42
C ILE A 524 -40.23 -13.31 54.34
N HIS A 525 -40.43 -13.55 55.63
CA HIS A 525 -39.37 -13.70 56.62
C HIS A 525 -39.79 -14.65 57.75
N ASN A 526 -38.89 -15.52 58.20
CA ASN A 526 -39.16 -16.54 59.23
C ASN A 526 -38.42 -16.27 60.57
N GLY A 527 -38.07 -15.02 60.86
CA GLY A 527 -37.33 -14.60 62.06
C GLY A 527 -37.75 -13.21 62.58
N SER A 528 -36.80 -12.48 63.17
CA SER A 528 -37.02 -11.11 63.66
C SER A 528 -37.05 -10.10 62.52
N TYR A 529 -38.11 -9.29 62.43
CA TYR A 529 -38.18 -8.19 61.48
C TYR A 529 -38.29 -6.81 62.16
N GLN A 530 -37.85 -5.76 61.45
CA GLN A 530 -37.93 -4.37 61.90
C GLN A 530 -38.40 -3.46 60.75
N LEU A 531 -39.44 -2.67 61.00
CA LEU A 531 -39.84 -1.55 60.16
C LEU A 531 -39.62 -0.27 60.96
N ILE A 532 -38.73 0.60 60.51
CA ILE A 532 -38.33 1.83 61.24
C ILE A 532 -38.56 3.05 60.35
N GLY A 533 -39.63 3.80 60.61
CA GLY A 533 -40.05 4.97 59.82
C GLY A 533 -41.57 5.16 59.91
N GLU A 534 -42.11 6.23 59.32
CA GLU A 534 -43.56 6.40 59.21
C GLU A 534 -44.10 5.49 58.09
N ALA A 535 -44.76 4.39 58.46
CA ALA A 535 -45.38 3.49 57.48
C ALA A 535 -46.69 4.09 56.96
N VAL A 536 -46.84 4.20 55.63
CA VAL A 536 -48.02 4.76 54.98
C VAL A 536 -48.59 3.75 53.99
N ASN A 537 -49.74 3.18 54.38
CA ASN A 537 -50.45 2.03 53.79
C ASN A 537 -49.65 0.73 53.80
#